data_AF-A0AA42Z1C6-F1
#
_entry.id   AF-A0AA42Z1C6-F1
#
_cell.length_a   1.000
_cell.length_b   1.000
_cell.length_c   1.000
_cell.angle_alpha   90.00
_cell.angle_beta   90.00
_cell.angle_gamma   90.00
#
_symmetry.space_group_name_H-M   'P 1'
#
loop_
_entity.id
_entity.type
_entity.pdbx_description
1 polymer ?
#
loop_
_entity_poly.entity_id
_entity_poly.type
_entity_poly.pdbx_seq_one_letter_code
_entity_poly.pdbx_strand_id
1 'polypeptide(L)'
;MKKRALGLIFVAAMLVWGSPVSGAPADADNIGPVPGDEVIPQPIPLPVVPQPVPTTQSDRMQLVGFSTKSFAGNVGVLTMSSACQETFAASRVCTVDEIRMSVNIPSALFLGGDSAWTQNMAKAGSLFLNEPDLNCSGWMSNDHMDYGTTINLGACFGGIKTERCHIERAVACCSMKVPVAEN
;
A
#
# COMPACT_ATOMS: atom_id res chain seq x y z
N MET A 1 -51.56 20.16 -10.00
CA MET A 1 -50.47 21.17 -10.04
C MET A 1 -49.28 20.52 -10.74
N LYS A 2 -49.13 20.73 -12.06
CA LYS A 2 -48.21 21.66 -12.75
C LYS A 2 -46.85 21.00 -13.05
N LYS A 3 -46.67 20.69 -14.35
CA LYS A 3 -45.50 20.12 -15.04
C LYS A 3 -44.25 21.02 -14.96
N ARG A 4 -43.07 20.41 -15.18
CA ARG A 4 -41.85 20.87 -15.93
C ARG A 4 -40.57 20.38 -15.21
N ALA A 5 -39.47 19.97 -15.84
CA ALA A 5 -39.09 19.83 -17.24
C ALA A 5 -37.89 18.87 -17.37
N LEU A 6 -37.85 18.14 -18.49
CA LEU A 6 -36.69 17.46 -19.06
C LEU A 6 -35.65 18.49 -19.52
N GLY A 7 -34.36 18.20 -19.32
CA GLY A 7 -33.25 18.89 -19.97
C GLY A 7 -32.32 17.91 -20.66
N LEU A 8 -32.46 17.78 -21.98
CA LEU A 8 -31.50 17.15 -22.89
C LEU A 8 -30.25 18.03 -23.02
N ILE A 9 -29.07 17.41 -23.11
CA ILE A 9 -27.93 18.00 -23.84
C ILE A 9 -27.36 16.93 -24.78
N PHE A 10 -27.48 17.22 -26.08
CA PHE A 10 -26.75 16.64 -27.22
C PHE A 10 -25.54 17.52 -27.51
N VAL A 11 -24.39 16.94 -27.90
CA VAL A 11 -23.50 17.29 -29.04
C VAL A 11 -22.46 16.14 -29.11
N ALA A 12 -22.56 15.17 -30.01
CA ALA A 12 -22.14 15.12 -31.42
C ALA A 12 -20.61 14.99 -31.65
N ALA A 13 -20.27 13.92 -32.38
CA ALA A 13 -18.96 13.40 -32.74
C ALA A 13 -18.21 14.21 -33.81
N MET A 14 -16.88 14.05 -33.90
CA MET A 14 -16.18 14.05 -35.20
C MET A 14 -15.04 13.03 -35.23
N LEU A 15 -14.96 12.38 -36.39
CA LEU A 15 -14.06 11.32 -36.84
C LEU A 15 -12.75 11.88 -37.45
N VAL A 16 -11.80 10.97 -37.66
CA VAL A 16 -10.95 10.78 -38.88
C VAL A 16 -9.42 10.77 -38.65
N TRP A 17 -8.90 9.56 -38.90
CA TRP A 17 -7.71 9.08 -39.63
C TRP A 17 -6.37 9.84 -39.72
N GLY A 18 -5.32 9.00 -39.78
CA GLY A 18 -4.18 9.10 -40.71
C GLY A 18 -2.84 9.28 -40.00
N SER A 19 -2.07 8.23 -39.71
CA SER A 19 -1.16 7.45 -40.59
C SER A 19 0.24 8.07 -40.78
N PRO A 20 1.28 7.25 -41.06
CA PRO A 20 2.64 7.42 -40.57
C PRO A 20 3.67 7.94 -41.62
N VAL A 21 4.92 8.08 -41.15
CA VAL A 21 6.23 8.19 -41.85
C VAL A 21 6.47 9.32 -42.86
N SER A 22 7.56 10.06 -42.64
CA SER A 22 8.40 10.56 -43.75
C SER A 22 9.85 10.72 -43.27
N GLY A 23 10.66 9.68 -43.51
CA GLY A 23 12.12 9.77 -43.51
C GLY A 23 12.56 10.06 -44.94
N ALA A 24 13.28 11.15 -45.13
CA ALA A 24 13.85 11.53 -46.42
C ALA A 24 15.03 10.63 -46.79
N PRO A 25 15.18 10.21 -48.06
CA PRO A 25 16.48 9.89 -48.62
C PRO A 25 17.03 11.15 -49.32
N ALA A 26 18.22 11.58 -48.92
CA ALA A 26 19.06 12.44 -49.75
C ALA A 26 20.17 11.57 -50.33
N ASP A 27 20.21 11.56 -51.65
CA ASP A 27 21.20 10.96 -52.53
C ASP A 27 22.52 11.75 -52.55
N ALA A 28 23.52 11.11 -53.16
CA ALA A 28 24.75 11.65 -53.77
C ALA A 28 26.05 11.71 -52.93
N ASP A 29 26.88 10.68 -53.18
CA ASP A 29 28.27 10.77 -53.65
C ASP A 29 29.22 11.81 -53.05
N ASN A 30 30.23 11.32 -52.31
CA ASN A 30 31.61 11.79 -52.53
C ASN A 30 32.66 10.76 -52.09
N ILE A 31 33.51 10.38 -53.03
CA ILE A 31 34.66 9.48 -52.87
C ILE A 31 35.86 10.29 -52.38
N GLY A 32 36.48 9.85 -51.28
CA GLY A 32 37.83 10.25 -50.90
C GLY A 32 38.60 9.02 -50.37
N PRO A 33 39.88 8.84 -50.73
CA PRO A 33 40.67 7.71 -50.25
C PRO A 33 41.10 7.95 -48.80
N VAL A 34 40.66 7.09 -47.87
CA VAL A 34 41.16 7.10 -46.49
C VAL A 34 42.48 6.33 -46.42
N PRO A 35 43.59 6.96 -46.01
CA PRO A 35 44.86 6.28 -45.81
C PRO A 35 44.90 5.61 -44.43
N GLY A 36 45.32 4.34 -44.40
CA GLY A 36 45.89 3.65 -43.25
C GLY A 36 44.97 3.39 -42.06
N ASP A 37 44.33 2.23 -42.02
CA ASP A 37 43.75 1.68 -40.79
C ASP A 37 44.87 1.39 -39.79
N GLU A 38 45.09 2.34 -38.88
CA GLU A 38 45.84 2.12 -37.65
C GLU A 38 44.96 1.26 -36.72
N VAL A 39 45.34 -0.01 -36.55
CA VAL A 39 44.64 -0.94 -35.66
C VAL A 39 44.88 -0.49 -34.22
N ILE A 40 43.97 0.33 -33.70
CA ILE A 40 43.92 0.65 -32.27
C ILE A 40 43.48 -0.62 -31.53
N PRO A 41 44.29 -1.19 -30.62
CA PRO A 41 43.84 -2.32 -29.82
C PRO A 41 42.65 -1.88 -28.96
N GLN A 42 41.50 -2.52 -29.16
CA GLN A 42 40.32 -2.23 -28.35
C GLN A 42 40.59 -2.59 -26.88
N PRO A 43 40.15 -1.77 -25.92
CA PRO A 43 40.26 -2.11 -24.50
C PRO A 43 39.49 -3.40 -24.23
N ILE A 44 40.16 -4.36 -23.59
CA ILE A 44 39.52 -5.60 -23.11
C ILE A 44 38.38 -5.19 -22.16
N PRO A 45 37.14 -5.66 -22.37
CA PRO A 45 36.05 -5.35 -21.45
C PRO A 45 36.41 -5.91 -20.06
N LEU A 46 36.40 -5.04 -19.06
CA LEU A 46 36.62 -5.41 -17.67
C LEU A 46 35.59 -6.48 -17.26
N PRO A 47 35.94 -7.41 -16.36
CA PRO A 47 34.98 -8.35 -15.79
C PRO A 47 33.83 -7.56 -15.19
N VAL A 48 32.61 -7.79 -15.69
CA VAL A 48 31.39 -7.27 -15.07
C VAL A 48 31.31 -7.91 -13.70
N VAL A 49 31.72 -7.15 -12.66
CA VAL A 49 31.46 -7.53 -11.28
C VAL A 49 29.95 -7.73 -11.17
N PRO A 50 29.45 -8.91 -10.75
CA PRO A 50 28.03 -9.08 -10.52
C PRO A 50 27.61 -8.01 -9.52
N GLN A 51 26.87 -7.01 -9.98
CA GLN A 51 26.19 -6.12 -9.07
C GLN A 51 25.26 -7.01 -8.24
N PRO A 52 25.23 -6.85 -6.90
CA PRO A 52 24.25 -7.57 -6.10
C PRO A 52 22.89 -7.27 -6.72
N VAL A 53 22.22 -8.32 -7.20
CA VAL A 53 20.82 -8.23 -7.63
C VAL A 53 20.10 -7.60 -6.45
N PRO A 54 19.37 -6.48 -6.63
CA PRO A 54 18.53 -5.95 -5.57
C PRO A 54 17.60 -7.08 -5.20
N THR A 55 17.86 -7.73 -4.07
CA THR A 55 16.88 -8.63 -3.49
C THR A 55 15.74 -7.70 -3.15
N THR A 56 14.64 -7.82 -3.89
CA THR A 56 13.38 -7.16 -3.59
C THR A 56 12.87 -7.76 -2.28
N GLN A 57 13.55 -7.49 -1.17
CA GLN A 57 13.11 -7.81 0.18
C GLN A 57 12.07 -6.77 0.55
N SER A 58 10.95 -6.93 -0.16
CA SER A 58 9.67 -6.27 -0.10
C SER A 58 9.54 -5.05 0.80
N ASP A 59 9.26 -3.91 0.17
CA ASP A 59 8.60 -2.71 0.73
C ASP A 59 7.16 -3.00 1.23
N ARG A 60 6.98 -4.12 1.94
CA ARG A 60 5.69 -4.51 2.51
C ARG A 60 5.62 -3.97 3.94
N MET A 61 4.44 -3.45 4.27
CA MET A 61 4.11 -3.07 5.63
C MET A 61 4.16 -4.31 6.53
N GLN A 62 4.77 -4.15 7.70
CA GLN A 62 4.93 -5.19 8.70
C GLN A 62 4.38 -4.70 10.03
N LEU A 63 3.69 -5.56 10.77
CA LEU A 63 3.26 -5.28 12.14
C LEU A 63 4.49 -5.10 13.03
N VAL A 64 4.67 -3.89 13.55
CA VAL A 64 5.80 -3.53 14.42
C VAL A 64 5.44 -3.50 15.89
N GLY A 65 4.15 -3.41 16.23
CA GLY A 65 3.70 -3.31 17.60
C GLY A 65 2.28 -2.80 17.75
N PHE A 66 1.87 -2.61 19.01
CA PHE A 66 0.64 -1.92 19.37
C PHE A 66 0.97 -0.53 19.90
N SER A 67 0.09 0.45 19.64
CA SER A 67 0.25 1.80 20.19
C SER A 67 0.18 1.80 21.71
N THR A 68 0.81 2.78 22.36
CA THR A 68 0.70 2.94 23.82
C THR A 68 -0.63 3.54 24.26
N LYS A 69 -1.29 4.29 23.36
CA LYS A 69 -2.63 4.85 23.59
C LYS A 69 -3.71 3.87 23.13
N SER A 70 -4.83 3.88 23.85
CA SER A 70 -6.03 3.10 23.52
C SER A 70 -7.19 4.03 23.15
N PHE A 71 -8.07 3.55 22.29
CA PHE A 71 -9.20 4.32 21.78
C PHE A 71 -10.45 3.45 21.66
N ALA A 72 -11.62 4.07 21.78
CA ALA A 72 -12.88 3.52 21.29
C ALA A 72 -12.98 3.69 19.75
N GLY A 73 -13.97 3.05 19.15
CA GLY A 73 -14.19 2.99 17.70
C GLY A 73 -14.65 4.28 17.02
N ASN A 74 -14.73 5.42 17.73
CA ASN A 74 -15.27 6.69 17.21
C ASN A 74 -14.23 7.80 17.02
N VAL A 75 -12.94 7.47 17.05
CA VAL A 75 -11.86 8.48 16.98
C VAL A 75 -11.37 8.78 15.57
N GLY A 76 -11.78 7.99 14.58
CA GLY A 76 -11.34 8.09 13.20
C GLY A 76 -9.96 7.48 12.94
N VAL A 77 -9.76 7.04 11.69
CA VAL A 77 -8.56 6.32 11.26
C VAL A 77 -7.29 7.16 11.27
N LEU A 78 -7.41 8.47 11.06
CA LEU A 78 -6.28 9.40 11.09
C LEU A 78 -5.73 9.57 12.50
N THR A 79 -6.62 9.68 13.51
CA THR A 79 -6.23 9.74 14.91
C THR A 79 -5.54 8.46 15.35
N MET A 80 -6.09 7.30 14.97
CA MET A 80 -5.44 6.01 15.22
C MET A 80 -4.07 5.90 14.54
N SER A 81 -3.94 6.40 13.32
CA SER A 81 -2.65 6.45 12.60
C SER A 81 -1.64 7.37 13.30
N SER A 82 -2.09 8.53 13.80
CA SER A 82 -1.25 9.45 14.58
C SER A 82 -0.71 8.78 15.85
N ALA A 83 -1.55 8.02 16.56
CA ALA A 83 -1.11 7.27 17.75
C ALA A 83 -0.05 6.20 17.42
N CYS A 84 -0.18 5.57 16.25
CA CYS A 84 0.88 4.70 15.74
C CYS A 84 2.17 5.48 15.49
N GLN A 85 2.13 6.63 14.82
CA GLN A 85 3.31 7.45 14.53
C GLN A 85 4.03 7.96 15.78
N GLU A 86 3.28 8.27 16.84
CA GLU A 86 3.83 8.63 18.15
C GLU A 86 4.58 7.46 18.81
N THR A 87 4.13 6.23 18.59
CA THR A 87 4.74 5.02 19.20
C THR A 87 5.88 4.49 18.33
N PHE A 88 5.71 4.49 17.02
CA PHE A 88 6.64 3.98 16.02
C PHE A 88 6.71 4.95 14.84
N ALA A 89 7.89 5.53 14.59
CA ALA A 89 8.07 6.48 13.50
C ALA A 89 7.67 5.88 12.13
N ALA A 90 7.08 6.72 11.27
CA ALA A 90 6.62 6.36 9.93
C ALA A 90 5.64 5.16 9.86
N SER A 91 4.92 4.88 10.96
CA SER A 91 3.92 3.82 11.00
C SER A 91 2.50 4.34 10.74
N ARG A 92 1.57 3.42 10.50
CA ARG A 92 0.12 3.68 10.43
C ARG A 92 -0.65 2.49 10.96
N VAL A 93 -1.98 2.62 11.08
CA VAL A 93 -2.82 1.48 11.41
C VAL A 93 -2.61 0.37 10.38
N CYS A 94 -2.38 -0.84 10.87
CA CYS A 94 -2.29 -2.04 10.06
C CYS A 94 -3.64 -2.36 9.43
N THR A 95 -3.60 -2.95 8.24
CA THR A 95 -4.71 -3.73 7.71
C THR A 95 -4.59 -5.19 8.12
N VAL A 96 -5.70 -5.93 8.05
CA VAL A 96 -5.70 -7.37 8.32
C VAL A 96 -4.74 -8.13 7.40
N ASP A 97 -4.67 -7.77 6.12
CA ASP A 97 -3.80 -8.45 5.16
C ASP A 97 -2.31 -8.17 5.42
N GLU A 98 -1.97 -6.96 5.84
CA GLU A 98 -0.59 -6.62 6.25
C GLU A 98 -0.16 -7.41 7.49
N ILE A 99 -1.05 -7.61 8.45
CA ILE A 99 -0.79 -8.44 9.62
C ILE A 99 -0.55 -9.89 9.20
N ARG A 100 -1.38 -10.44 8.31
CA ARG A 100 -1.22 -11.82 7.80
C ARG A 100 0.10 -12.03 7.04
N MET A 101 0.58 -10.99 6.36
CA MET A 101 1.84 -11.03 5.62
C MET A 101 3.06 -10.62 6.48
N SER A 102 2.86 -10.37 7.78
CA SER A 102 3.95 -9.99 8.68
C SER A 102 4.80 -11.21 9.05
N VAL A 103 6.11 -11.10 8.86
CA VAL A 103 7.08 -12.19 9.10
C VAL A 103 7.94 -11.99 10.34
N ASN A 104 8.06 -10.75 10.85
CA ASN A 104 8.88 -10.42 12.03
C ASN A 104 8.02 -9.80 13.14
N ILE A 105 7.02 -10.53 13.61
CA ILE A 105 6.13 -10.07 14.68
C ILE A 105 6.88 -10.10 16.02
N PRO A 106 6.96 -8.99 16.78
CA PRO A 106 7.66 -8.96 18.07
C PRO A 106 7.08 -9.97 19.07
N SER A 107 7.94 -10.76 19.70
CA SER A 107 7.55 -11.79 20.67
C SER A 107 6.76 -11.23 21.86
N ALA A 108 7.00 -9.98 22.23
CA ALA A 108 6.28 -9.27 23.30
C ALA A 108 4.76 -9.20 23.04
N LEU A 109 4.33 -9.15 21.78
CA LEU A 109 2.89 -9.11 21.43
C LEU A 109 2.17 -10.44 21.71
N PHE A 110 2.92 -11.55 21.78
CA PHE A 110 2.36 -12.87 22.05
C PHE A 110 2.18 -13.17 23.55
N LEU A 111 2.74 -12.34 24.43
CA LEU A 111 2.69 -12.57 25.88
C LEU A 111 1.67 -11.67 26.59
N GLY A 112 1.29 -10.54 25.96
CA GLY A 112 0.41 -9.55 26.58
C GLY A 112 -1.06 -9.96 26.62
N GLY A 113 -1.52 -10.86 25.75
CA GLY A 113 -2.95 -11.21 25.66
C GLY A 113 -3.85 -10.06 25.18
N ASP A 114 -3.27 -8.90 24.86
CA ASP A 114 -4.00 -7.70 24.47
C ASP A 114 -4.51 -7.78 23.03
N SER A 115 -5.69 -7.18 22.83
CA SER A 115 -6.27 -6.98 21.51
C SER A 115 -6.01 -5.55 21.04
N ALA A 116 -5.75 -5.37 19.76
CA ALA A 116 -5.55 -4.06 19.15
C ALA A 116 -6.41 -3.85 17.91
N TRP A 117 -6.94 -2.64 17.73
CA TRP A 117 -7.70 -2.26 16.54
C TRP A 117 -6.87 -2.40 15.27
N THR A 118 -7.48 -2.98 14.24
CA THR A 118 -6.88 -3.11 12.90
C THR A 118 -7.92 -2.74 11.85
N GLN A 119 -7.45 -2.26 10.70
CA GLN A 119 -8.33 -1.98 9.58
C GLN A 119 -8.71 -3.26 8.85
N ASN A 120 -9.99 -3.57 8.85
CA ASN A 120 -10.55 -4.49 7.88
C ASN A 120 -10.96 -3.69 6.65
N MET A 121 -10.06 -3.63 5.68
CA MET A 121 -10.42 -3.19 4.35
C MET A 121 -11.17 -4.34 3.70
N ALA A 122 -12.50 -4.39 3.86
CA ALA A 122 -13.32 -5.13 2.92
C ALA A 122 -12.86 -4.71 1.53
N LYS A 123 -12.42 -5.68 0.70
CA LYS A 123 -11.77 -5.47 -0.60
C LYS A 123 -12.23 -4.17 -1.25
N ALA A 124 -11.29 -3.25 -1.49
CA ALA A 124 -11.57 -2.03 -2.25
C ALA A 124 -12.31 -2.42 -3.54
N GLY A 125 -13.61 -2.08 -3.62
CA GLY A 125 -14.51 -2.48 -4.71
C GLY A 125 -15.80 -3.19 -4.29
N SER A 126 -15.96 -3.61 -3.03
CA SER A 126 -17.25 -4.09 -2.54
C SER A 126 -18.12 -2.90 -2.09
N LEU A 127 -19.02 -2.46 -2.96
CA LEU A 127 -20.20 -1.64 -2.59
C LEU A 127 -21.32 -2.49 -1.97
N PHE A 128 -21.05 -3.76 -1.66
CA PHE A 128 -22.05 -4.68 -1.14
C PHE A 128 -22.16 -4.50 0.38
N LEU A 129 -23.21 -3.77 0.76
CA LEU A 129 -23.70 -3.45 2.11
C LEU A 129 -24.07 -4.67 3.00
N ASN A 130 -23.58 -5.88 2.67
CA ASN A 130 -24.01 -7.13 3.29
C ASN A 130 -22.92 -7.85 4.09
N GLU A 131 -21.67 -7.38 4.04
CA GLU A 131 -20.65 -7.78 5.01
C GLU A 131 -20.71 -6.74 6.12
N PRO A 132 -20.86 -7.14 7.41
CA PRO A 132 -20.86 -6.16 8.47
C PRO A 132 -19.56 -5.37 8.38
N ASP A 133 -19.66 -4.06 8.23
CA ASP A 133 -18.52 -3.16 8.23
C ASP A 133 -17.81 -3.29 9.59
N LEU A 134 -16.83 -4.18 9.69
CA LEU A 134 -16.06 -4.44 10.92
C LEU A 134 -15.02 -3.35 11.15
N ASN A 135 -15.45 -2.11 11.03
CA ASN A 135 -14.66 -0.90 11.11
C ASN A 135 -15.37 0.18 11.95
N CYS A 136 -16.33 -0.18 12.81
CA CYS A 136 -17.04 0.79 13.66
C CYS A 136 -17.71 1.93 12.87
N SER A 137 -18.41 1.57 11.79
CA SER A 137 -19.07 2.54 10.90
C SER A 137 -18.07 3.57 10.35
N GLY A 138 -16.92 3.10 9.85
CA GLY A 138 -15.84 3.94 9.34
C GLY A 138 -15.01 4.63 10.44
N TRP A 139 -14.93 4.03 11.62
CA TRP A 139 -14.30 4.54 12.83
C TRP A 139 -14.97 5.81 13.37
N MET A 140 -16.29 5.90 13.19
CA MET A 140 -17.12 7.03 13.59
C MET A 140 -18.12 6.69 14.69
N SER A 141 -18.24 5.41 15.08
CA SER A 141 -19.21 4.95 16.07
C SER A 141 -18.54 4.36 17.30
N ASN A 142 -19.13 4.65 18.46
CA ASN A 142 -18.83 4.00 19.74
C ASN A 142 -20.05 3.25 20.27
N ASP A 143 -21.01 2.90 19.41
CA ASP A 143 -22.19 2.14 19.83
C ASP A 143 -21.78 0.74 20.30
N HIS A 144 -22.46 0.26 21.34
CA HIS A 144 -22.33 -1.10 21.86
C HIS A 144 -22.83 -2.21 20.92
N MET A 145 -23.60 -1.84 19.89
CA MET A 145 -24.11 -2.73 18.84
C MET A 145 -23.23 -2.75 17.58
N ASP A 146 -22.33 -1.78 17.44
CA ASP A 146 -21.38 -1.74 16.35
C ASP A 146 -20.12 -2.54 16.69
N TYR A 147 -19.50 -3.07 15.64
CA TYR A 147 -18.35 -3.95 15.77
C TYR A 147 -17.17 -3.48 14.91
N GLY A 148 -15.98 -3.69 15.44
CA GLY A 148 -14.70 -3.41 14.80
C GLY A 148 -13.82 -4.65 14.78
N THR A 149 -12.82 -4.63 13.90
CA THR A 149 -11.84 -5.71 13.81
C THR A 149 -10.66 -5.44 14.74
N THR A 150 -10.31 -6.44 15.53
CA THR A 150 -9.10 -6.44 16.36
C THR A 150 -8.19 -7.61 16.02
N ILE A 151 -6.90 -7.48 16.33
CA ILE A 151 -5.94 -8.58 16.33
C ILE A 151 -5.56 -8.90 17.77
N ASN A 152 -5.50 -10.19 18.12
CA ASN A 152 -4.98 -10.66 19.39
C ASN A 152 -3.92 -11.72 19.11
N LEU A 153 -2.68 -11.52 19.54
CA LEU A 153 -1.58 -12.45 19.27
C LEU A 153 -1.26 -13.35 20.48
N GLY A 154 -1.87 -13.10 21.63
CA GLY A 154 -1.45 -13.68 22.90
C GLY A 154 -2.14 -14.95 23.38
N ALA A 155 -2.77 -15.73 22.50
CA ALA A 155 -3.45 -16.97 22.89
C ALA A 155 -3.18 -18.12 21.90
N CYS A 156 -3.44 -19.37 22.31
CA CYS A 156 -3.47 -20.55 21.41
C CYS A 156 -4.45 -20.39 20.23
N PHE A 157 -5.37 -19.42 20.33
CA PHE A 157 -6.29 -18.98 19.28
C PHE A 157 -6.03 -17.52 18.88
N GLY A 158 -4.76 -17.12 18.88
CA GLY A 158 -4.33 -15.82 18.38
C GLY A 158 -4.79 -15.64 16.94
N GLY A 159 -5.30 -14.45 16.62
CA GLY A 159 -5.89 -14.18 15.33
C GLY A 159 -6.77 -12.94 15.32
N ILE A 160 -7.40 -12.73 14.17
CA ILE A 160 -8.33 -11.65 13.93
C ILE A 160 -9.65 -11.95 14.64
N LYS A 161 -10.12 -10.99 15.43
CA LYS A 161 -11.34 -11.06 16.22
C LYS A 161 -12.22 -9.86 15.94
N THR A 162 -13.48 -9.98 16.33
CA THR A 162 -14.44 -8.88 16.32
C THR A 162 -14.66 -8.41 17.74
N GLU A 163 -14.62 -7.10 17.96
CA GLU A 163 -14.79 -6.46 19.27
C GLU A 163 -15.81 -5.32 19.16
N ARG A 164 -16.51 -4.99 20.25
CA ARG A 164 -17.51 -3.91 20.26
C ARG A 164 -16.84 -2.54 20.24
N CYS A 165 -17.41 -1.61 19.49
CA CYS A 165 -16.79 -0.30 19.23
C CYS A 165 -16.68 0.62 20.46
N HIS A 166 -17.50 0.42 21.49
CA HIS A 166 -17.38 1.17 22.75
C HIS A 166 -16.17 0.76 23.61
N ILE A 167 -15.51 -0.36 23.31
CA ILE A 167 -14.40 -0.89 24.10
C ILE A 167 -13.10 -0.19 23.70
N GLU A 168 -12.30 0.22 24.68
CA GLU A 168 -10.99 0.78 24.41
C GLU A 168 -9.94 -0.30 24.15
N ARG A 169 -9.22 -0.15 23.04
CA ARG A 169 -8.11 -1.01 22.64
C ARG A 169 -6.97 -0.18 22.09
N ALA A 170 -5.76 -0.70 22.23
CA ALA A 170 -4.60 -0.19 21.51
C ALA A 170 -4.80 -0.32 19.99
N VAL A 171 -3.93 0.26 19.19
CA VAL A 171 -3.99 0.22 17.72
C VAL A 171 -2.85 -0.65 17.20
N ALA A 172 -3.12 -1.56 16.28
CA ALA A 172 -2.10 -2.36 15.62
C ALA A 172 -1.37 -1.48 14.61
N CYS A 173 -0.06 -1.33 14.77
CA CYS A 173 0.75 -0.39 14.00
C CYS A 173 1.68 -1.13 13.04
N CYS A 174 1.64 -0.72 11.77
CA CYS A 174 2.45 -1.27 10.70
C CYS A 174 3.39 -0.20 10.15
N SER A 175 4.60 -0.60 9.81
CA SER A 175 5.60 0.25 9.15
C SER A 175 6.29 -0.51 8.02
N MET A 176 6.86 0.22 7.07
CA MET A 176 7.70 -0.38 6.04
C MET A 176 8.97 -0.93 6.71
N LYS A 177 9.30 -2.19 6.46
CA LYS A 177 10.60 -2.72 6.88
C LYS A 177 11.66 -2.03 6.04
N VAL A 178 12.44 -1.14 6.64
CA VAL A 178 13.65 -0.61 5.98
C VAL A 178 14.59 -1.80 5.78
N PRO A 179 15.05 -2.10 4.55
CA PRO A 179 16.08 -3.11 4.36
C PRO A 179 17.29 -2.70 5.21
N VAL A 180 17.71 -3.58 6.09
CA VAL A 180 18.95 -3.38 6.85
C VAL A 180 20.05 -3.35 5.80
N ALA A 181 20.66 -2.19 5.57
CA ALA A 181 21.90 -2.11 4.83
C ALA A 181 22.93 -2.90 5.64
N GLU A 182 23.22 -4.12 5.21
CA GLU A 182 24.36 -4.87 5.72
C GLU A 182 25.62 -4.05 5.41
N ASN A 183 26.36 -3.72 6.47
CA ASN A 183 27.54 -2.86 6.44
C ASN A 183 28.80 -3.71 6.51
#